data_AF-A0A920A619-F1
#
_entry.id   AF-A0A920A619-F1
#
_cell.length_a   1.000
_cell.length_b   1.000
_cell.length_c   1.000
_cell.angle_alpha   90.00
_cell.angle_beta   90.00
_cell.angle_gamma   90.00
#
_symmetry.space_group_name_H-M   'P 1'
#
loop_
_entity.id
_entity.type
_entity.pdbx_description
1 polymer ?
#
loop_
_entity_poly.entity_id
_entity_poly.type
_entity_poly.pdbx_seq_one_letter_code
_entity_poly.pdbx_strand_id
1 'polypeptide(L)'
;MGDKVINLNQQLNDIEQLFASGQIKKAQKDLRKLNSQYGKGKPIPSKFKHKFQRLNFTAKEYDDWAEFATSDKRSELISKVNSLEGSKLEPRKLANEINSLQKQWQNLDQHGKTASKEKWATFKEACEKAWAPCKDYFAVLESKKEENKEKKLGLLKEVEAFPAGKTEENITVIQIVMFLKGIHDKWKAYSPVPDKDFTDLNNKFKESRDGVNKLLEKVEIYNRGLKEEVIAEVQGLSKDEIDESVAKIRELQDKWRTLGPAGKKLDPQINEQFEKACDEFLLIKDKELDESRGIMEGIIKQLRDKAIAPGEAEQQFAELENLQGTQEEKKFKKAIKDFAMLQKNEKAQEKLKSYQDLFEELIEKGSDKVSKELIPSFVNGKPSESMDLNEATIRFQMFAGLDPIGPKEMVSKIKFEELKNRFAEKNIDMSEKLVEHFTNLVYSSGKSDKTQSADVKKAMIKALKRVENLLP
;
A
#
# COMPACT_ATOMS: atom_id res chain seq x y z
N MET A 1 61.10 -34.94 -82.27
CA MET A 1 61.55 -33.65 -81.68
C MET A 1 60.63 -32.46 -82.02
N GLY A 2 59.73 -32.56 -83.00
CA GLY A 2 58.82 -31.46 -83.41
C GLY A 2 57.71 -31.11 -82.39
N ASP A 3 57.03 -32.08 -81.79
CA ASP A 3 55.89 -31.80 -80.90
C ASP A 3 56.27 -31.07 -79.60
N LYS A 4 57.42 -31.41 -79.01
CA LYS A 4 57.96 -30.71 -77.84
C LYS A 4 58.37 -29.27 -78.16
N VAL A 5 58.74 -28.99 -79.41
CA VAL A 5 59.11 -27.66 -79.89
C VAL A 5 57.89 -26.77 -80.10
N ILE A 6 56.81 -27.32 -80.66
CA ILE A 6 55.54 -26.62 -80.89
C ILE A 6 54.90 -26.27 -79.55
N ASN A 7 54.95 -27.20 -78.58
CA ASN A 7 54.44 -26.99 -77.22
C ASN A 7 55.17 -25.87 -76.47
N LEU A 8 56.51 -25.77 -76.58
CA LEU A 8 57.29 -24.72 -75.92
C LEU A 8 57.02 -23.32 -76.51
N ASN A 9 56.85 -23.21 -77.82
CA ASN A 9 56.51 -21.94 -78.46
C ASN A 9 55.14 -21.42 -77.98
N GLN A 10 54.15 -22.33 -77.89
CA GLN A 10 52.82 -21.99 -77.37
C GLN A 10 52.90 -21.51 -75.91
N GLN A 11 53.62 -22.23 -75.05
CA GLN A 11 53.82 -21.83 -73.65
C GLN A 11 54.45 -20.44 -73.50
N LEU A 12 55.46 -20.11 -74.32
CA LEU A 12 56.10 -18.80 -74.31
C LEU A 12 55.15 -17.70 -74.82
N ASN A 13 54.32 -17.97 -75.83
CA ASN A 13 53.30 -17.05 -76.32
C ASN A 13 52.20 -16.81 -75.27
N ASP A 14 51.75 -17.86 -74.58
CA ASP A 14 50.74 -17.76 -73.54
C ASP A 14 51.25 -16.90 -72.36
N ILE A 15 52.50 -17.11 -71.92
CA ILE A 15 53.12 -16.30 -70.87
C ILE A 15 53.24 -14.83 -71.30
N GLU A 16 53.60 -14.56 -72.56
CA GLU A 16 53.68 -13.21 -73.10
C GLU A 16 52.31 -12.51 -73.13
N GLN A 17 51.26 -13.22 -73.56
CA GLN A 17 49.88 -12.72 -73.52
C GLN A 17 49.40 -12.47 -72.08
N LEU A 18 49.80 -13.31 -71.12
CA LEU A 18 49.48 -13.09 -69.71
C LEU A 18 50.15 -11.82 -69.15
N PHE A 19 51.38 -11.50 -69.56
CA PHE A 19 51.99 -10.21 -69.22
C PHE A 19 51.27 -9.04 -69.90
N ALA A 20 50.95 -9.15 -71.20
CA ALA A 20 50.28 -8.10 -71.96
C ALA A 20 48.84 -7.81 -71.46
N SER A 21 48.13 -8.83 -70.97
CA SER A 21 46.78 -8.71 -70.41
C SER A 21 46.77 -8.30 -68.92
N GLY A 22 47.92 -8.02 -68.32
CA GLY A 22 48.03 -7.61 -66.92
C GLY A 22 47.89 -8.75 -65.90
N GLN A 23 47.80 -10.02 -66.33
CA GLN A 23 47.79 -11.20 -65.46
C GLN A 23 49.20 -11.57 -64.96
N ILE A 24 49.91 -10.58 -64.41
CA ILE A 24 51.35 -10.62 -64.09
C ILE A 24 51.71 -11.83 -63.21
N LYS A 25 50.93 -12.11 -62.16
CA LYS A 25 51.21 -13.24 -61.25
C LYS A 25 51.08 -14.60 -61.91
N LYS A 26 50.10 -14.77 -62.80
CA LYS A 26 49.92 -16.01 -63.54
C LYS A 26 51.07 -16.18 -64.54
N ALA A 27 51.43 -15.12 -65.25
CA ALA A 27 52.59 -15.09 -66.14
C ALA A 27 53.89 -15.47 -65.41
N GLN A 28 54.17 -14.85 -64.27
CA GLN A 28 55.34 -15.15 -63.44
C GLN A 28 55.31 -16.57 -62.88
N LYS A 29 54.15 -17.09 -62.46
CA LYS A 29 54.00 -18.48 -61.99
C LYS A 29 54.32 -19.49 -63.10
N ASP A 30 53.76 -19.29 -64.29
CA ASP A 30 53.98 -20.18 -65.42
C ASP A 30 55.42 -20.07 -65.94
N LEU A 31 56.02 -18.88 -65.92
CA LEU A 31 57.43 -18.68 -66.23
C LEU A 31 58.36 -19.34 -65.20
N ARG A 32 58.05 -19.31 -63.90
CA ARG A 32 58.81 -20.05 -62.86
C ARG A 32 58.77 -21.56 -63.08
N LYS A 33 57.61 -22.12 -63.44
CA LYS A 33 57.51 -23.53 -63.84
C LYS A 33 58.41 -23.83 -65.03
N LEU A 34 58.40 -22.96 -66.04
CA LEU A 34 59.24 -23.12 -67.23
C LEU A 34 60.73 -23.01 -66.90
N ASN A 35 61.13 -22.07 -66.05
CA ASN A 35 62.50 -21.95 -65.53
C ASN A 35 62.96 -23.21 -64.78
N SER A 36 62.08 -23.84 -64.01
CA SER A 36 62.38 -25.10 -63.33
C SER A 36 62.61 -26.26 -64.30
N GLN A 37 61.98 -26.23 -65.48
CA GLN A 37 62.15 -27.27 -66.50
C GLN A 37 63.43 -27.10 -67.34
N TYR A 38 63.91 -25.86 -67.48
CA TYR A 38 65.04 -25.50 -68.37
C TYR A 38 66.20 -24.80 -67.62
N GLY A 39 66.64 -25.40 -66.50
CA GLY A 39 67.73 -24.89 -65.67
C GLY A 39 69.15 -25.19 -66.20
N LYS A 40 70.17 -25.00 -65.37
CA LYS A 40 71.61 -25.13 -65.73
C LYS A 40 71.98 -26.50 -66.34
N GLY A 41 71.28 -27.57 -65.99
CA GLY A 41 71.52 -28.91 -66.54
C GLY A 41 70.76 -29.24 -67.84
N LYS A 42 69.84 -28.36 -68.29
CA LYS A 42 69.03 -28.58 -69.49
C LYS A 42 68.65 -27.23 -70.13
N PRO A 43 69.54 -26.63 -70.93
CA PRO A 43 69.30 -25.31 -71.49
C PRO A 43 68.12 -25.32 -72.47
N ILE A 44 67.41 -24.20 -72.54
CA ILE A 44 66.34 -23.99 -73.51
C ILE A 44 66.91 -24.02 -74.95
N PRO A 45 66.17 -24.59 -75.94
CA PRO A 45 66.62 -24.57 -77.34
C PRO A 45 66.98 -23.17 -77.84
N SER A 46 68.10 -23.06 -78.57
CA SER A 46 68.69 -21.78 -79.01
C SER A 46 67.68 -20.82 -79.65
N LYS A 47 66.80 -21.33 -80.52
CA LYS A 47 65.74 -20.55 -81.20
C LYS A 47 64.75 -19.83 -80.29
N PHE A 48 64.56 -20.30 -79.05
CA PHE A 48 63.64 -19.68 -78.08
C PHE A 48 64.38 -18.92 -76.98
N LYS A 49 65.72 -18.94 -76.98
CA LYS A 49 66.56 -18.36 -75.94
C LYS A 49 66.29 -16.87 -75.73
N HIS A 50 66.26 -16.08 -76.81
CA HIS A 50 66.01 -14.64 -76.74
C HIS A 50 64.62 -14.31 -76.18
N LYS A 51 63.58 -15.02 -76.62
CA LYS A 51 62.20 -14.82 -76.14
C LYS A 51 62.06 -15.19 -74.66
N PHE A 52 62.63 -16.32 -74.26
CA PHE A 52 62.63 -16.76 -72.87
C PHE A 52 63.44 -15.83 -71.95
N GLN A 53 64.59 -15.32 -72.42
CA GLN A 53 65.36 -14.30 -71.70
C GLN A 53 64.59 -12.98 -71.59
N ARG A 54 63.91 -12.55 -72.66
CA ARG A 54 63.02 -11.37 -72.64
C ARG A 54 61.92 -11.52 -71.59
N LEU A 55 61.19 -12.64 -71.58
CA LEU A 55 60.12 -12.87 -70.60
C LEU A 55 60.65 -12.93 -69.17
N ASN A 56 61.84 -13.47 -68.95
CA ASN A 56 62.52 -13.42 -67.65
C ASN A 56 62.93 -12.00 -67.25
N PHE A 57 63.38 -11.18 -68.20
CA PHE A 57 63.66 -9.77 -67.95
C PHE A 57 62.38 -9.01 -67.62
N THR A 58 61.31 -9.17 -68.40
CA THR A 58 59.99 -8.58 -68.14
C THR A 58 59.43 -9.01 -66.77
N ALA A 59 59.55 -10.29 -66.41
CA ALA A 59 59.15 -10.78 -65.10
C ALA A 59 59.93 -10.11 -63.96
N LYS A 60 61.23 -9.86 -64.19
CA LYS A 60 62.10 -9.14 -63.25
C LYS A 60 61.73 -7.65 -63.15
N GLU A 61 61.47 -6.98 -64.27
CA GLU A 61 61.01 -5.58 -64.27
C GLU A 61 59.71 -5.41 -63.48
N TYR A 62 58.75 -6.32 -63.66
CA TYR A 62 57.52 -6.32 -62.87
C TYR A 62 57.78 -6.60 -61.38
N ASP A 63 58.72 -7.48 -61.04
CA ASP A 63 59.13 -7.70 -59.65
C ASP A 63 59.79 -6.44 -59.05
N ASP A 64 60.64 -5.75 -59.82
CA ASP A 64 61.35 -4.54 -59.39
C ASP A 64 60.36 -3.36 -59.24
N TRP A 65 59.38 -3.21 -60.15
CA TRP A 65 58.30 -2.23 -60.02
C TRP A 65 57.37 -2.54 -58.84
N ALA A 66 57.02 -3.82 -58.63
CA ALA A 66 56.22 -4.23 -57.48
C ALA A 66 56.97 -4.01 -56.16
N GLU A 67 58.28 -4.24 -56.13
CA GLU A 67 59.13 -3.94 -54.97
C GLU A 67 59.18 -2.44 -54.69
N PHE A 68 59.41 -1.62 -55.72
CA PHE A 68 59.42 -0.17 -55.61
C PHE A 68 58.08 0.37 -55.08
N ALA A 69 56.96 -0.03 -55.68
CA ALA A 69 55.62 0.43 -55.29
C ALA A 69 55.19 0.01 -53.87
N THR A 70 55.81 -1.03 -53.30
CA THR A 70 55.49 -1.54 -51.97
C THR A 70 56.56 -1.22 -50.92
N SER A 71 57.77 -0.82 -51.31
CA SER A 71 58.87 -0.51 -50.41
C SER A 71 58.58 0.70 -49.53
N ASP A 72 58.07 1.78 -50.12
CA ASP A 72 57.75 3.01 -49.38
C ASP A 72 56.61 2.77 -48.40
N LYS A 73 55.55 2.09 -48.86
CA LYS A 73 54.41 1.69 -48.02
C LYS A 73 54.81 0.80 -46.85
N ARG A 74 55.74 -0.14 -47.04
CA ARG A 74 56.25 -0.98 -45.94
C ARG A 74 57.06 -0.18 -44.93
N SER A 75 57.84 0.78 -45.41
CA SER A 75 58.59 1.69 -44.54
C SER A 75 57.65 2.59 -43.73
N GLU A 76 56.57 3.08 -44.34
CA GLU A 76 55.49 3.79 -43.64
C GLU A 76 54.80 2.92 -42.59
N LEU A 77 54.49 1.65 -42.91
CA LEU A 77 53.89 0.73 -41.94
C LEU A 77 54.80 0.49 -40.73
N ILE A 78 56.11 0.31 -40.94
CA ILE A 78 57.09 0.18 -39.85
C ILE A 78 57.12 1.46 -39.01
N SER A 79 57.16 2.64 -39.65
CA SER A 79 57.13 3.93 -38.94
C SER A 79 55.85 4.11 -38.12
N LYS A 80 54.69 3.69 -38.67
CA LYS A 80 53.41 3.74 -37.96
C LYS A 80 53.43 2.82 -36.74
N VAL A 81 53.90 1.58 -36.87
CA VAL A 81 54.02 0.66 -35.72
C VAL A 81 54.98 1.21 -34.66
N ASN A 82 56.13 1.74 -35.04
CA ASN A 82 57.08 2.35 -34.10
C ASN A 82 56.47 3.55 -33.37
N SER A 83 55.61 4.34 -34.03
CA SER A 83 54.91 5.46 -33.39
C SER A 83 53.86 5.03 -32.34
N LEU A 84 53.44 3.76 -32.37
CA LEU A 84 52.53 3.19 -31.38
C LEU A 84 53.27 2.71 -30.12
N GLU A 85 54.59 2.54 -30.19
CA GLU A 85 55.44 2.21 -29.05
C GLU A 85 55.44 3.39 -28.06
N GLY A 86 55.09 3.12 -26.79
CA GLY A 86 54.95 4.16 -25.77
C GLY A 86 53.71 5.07 -25.93
N SER A 87 52.80 4.75 -26.86
CA SER A 87 51.53 5.49 -26.99
C SER A 87 50.65 5.31 -25.75
N LYS A 88 49.88 6.35 -25.39
CA LYS A 88 48.89 6.32 -24.29
C LYS A 88 47.54 5.73 -24.70
N LEU A 89 47.50 4.96 -25.78
CA LEU A 89 46.27 4.36 -26.27
C LEU A 89 45.82 3.23 -25.34
N GLU A 90 44.51 3.11 -25.15
CA GLU A 90 43.91 1.97 -24.44
C GLU A 90 44.37 0.64 -25.08
N PRO A 91 44.77 -0.37 -24.28
CA PRO A 91 45.34 -1.62 -24.80
C PRO A 91 44.50 -2.32 -25.88
N ARG A 92 43.17 -2.24 -25.79
CA ARG A 92 42.27 -2.82 -26.80
C ARG A 92 42.30 -2.05 -28.14
N LYS A 93 42.40 -0.73 -28.10
CA LYS A 93 42.52 0.10 -29.31
C LYS A 93 43.90 -0.09 -29.93
N LEU A 94 44.95 -0.09 -29.11
CA LEU A 94 46.32 -0.38 -29.53
C LEU A 94 46.42 -1.74 -30.24
N ALA A 95 45.83 -2.78 -29.66
CA ALA A 95 45.76 -4.11 -30.26
C ALA A 95 45.05 -4.11 -31.63
N ASN A 96 43.94 -3.37 -31.77
CA ASN A 96 43.21 -3.26 -33.03
C ASN A 96 44.02 -2.54 -34.12
N GLU A 97 44.73 -1.46 -33.76
CA GLU A 97 45.60 -0.72 -34.68
C GLU A 97 46.77 -1.58 -35.16
N ILE A 98 47.44 -2.29 -34.24
CA ILE A 98 48.51 -3.24 -34.59
C ILE A 98 47.99 -4.33 -35.53
N ASN A 99 46.83 -4.92 -35.23
CA ASN A 99 46.20 -5.92 -36.10
C ASN A 99 45.82 -5.36 -37.48
N SER A 100 45.37 -4.10 -37.55
CA SER A 100 45.09 -3.41 -38.82
C SER A 100 46.36 -3.24 -39.65
N LEU A 101 47.45 -2.80 -39.04
CA LEU A 101 48.76 -2.62 -39.71
C LEU A 101 49.34 -3.97 -40.18
N GLN A 102 49.18 -5.03 -39.38
CA GLN A 102 49.56 -6.40 -39.79
C GLN A 102 48.72 -6.89 -40.97
N LYS A 103 47.40 -6.63 -41.00
CA LYS A 103 46.55 -6.94 -42.15
C LYS A 103 46.94 -6.15 -43.41
N GLN A 104 47.29 -4.87 -43.25
CA GLN A 104 47.79 -4.04 -44.36
C GLN A 104 49.11 -4.61 -44.91
N TRP A 105 50.03 -5.02 -44.04
CA TRP A 105 51.26 -5.69 -44.44
C TRP A 105 50.97 -7.00 -45.20
N GLN A 106 50.10 -7.86 -44.66
CA GLN A 106 49.68 -9.09 -45.32
C GLN A 106 49.05 -8.84 -46.68
N ASN A 107 48.27 -7.76 -46.83
CA ASN A 107 47.69 -7.36 -48.11
C ASN A 107 48.77 -6.97 -49.12
N LEU A 108 49.79 -6.20 -48.70
CA LEU A 108 50.95 -5.88 -49.55
C LEU A 108 51.71 -7.13 -49.99
N ASP A 109 51.87 -8.12 -49.11
CA ASP A 109 52.49 -9.41 -49.45
C ASP A 109 51.59 -10.28 -50.36
N GLN A 110 50.27 -10.25 -50.15
CA GLN A 110 49.32 -10.98 -50.96
C GLN A 110 49.19 -10.41 -52.37
N HIS A 111 49.36 -9.10 -52.56
CA HIS A 111 49.13 -8.39 -53.83
C HIS A 111 50.42 -7.90 -54.53
N GLY A 112 51.56 -7.81 -53.85
CA GLY A 112 52.87 -7.41 -54.42
C GLY A 112 53.97 -8.48 -54.31
N LYS A 113 55.23 -8.04 -54.44
CA LYS A 113 56.42 -8.88 -54.15
C LYS A 113 56.58 -8.99 -52.64
N THR A 114 56.77 -10.19 -52.11
CA THR A 114 56.99 -10.43 -50.67
C THR A 114 58.16 -9.61 -50.15
N ALA A 115 58.02 -9.06 -48.94
CA ALA A 115 59.11 -8.32 -48.30
C ALA A 115 60.41 -9.14 -48.18
N SER A 116 61.54 -8.45 -48.15
CA SER A 116 62.81 -9.09 -47.77
C SER A 116 62.74 -9.62 -46.34
N LYS A 117 63.53 -10.66 -46.05
CA LYS A 117 63.61 -11.25 -44.70
C LYS A 117 63.95 -10.20 -43.64
N GLU A 118 64.82 -9.25 -43.98
CA GLU A 118 65.24 -8.15 -43.10
C GLU A 118 64.08 -7.19 -42.80
N LYS A 119 63.38 -6.68 -43.84
CA LYS A 119 62.25 -5.75 -43.65
C LYS A 119 61.10 -6.39 -42.87
N TRP A 120 60.83 -7.68 -43.10
CA TRP A 120 59.85 -8.43 -42.31
C TRP A 120 60.27 -8.57 -40.85
N ALA A 121 61.54 -8.89 -40.58
CA ALA A 121 62.05 -9.01 -39.22
C ALA A 121 61.90 -7.69 -38.45
N THR A 122 62.25 -6.56 -39.07
CA THR A 122 62.10 -5.22 -38.46
C THR A 122 60.63 -4.89 -38.17
N PHE A 123 59.72 -5.14 -39.11
CA PHE A 123 58.29 -4.91 -38.89
C PHE A 123 57.74 -5.80 -37.77
N LYS A 124 58.11 -7.08 -37.75
CA LYS A 124 57.68 -8.03 -36.74
C LYS A 124 58.16 -7.62 -35.34
N GLU A 125 59.43 -7.26 -35.20
CA GLU A 125 59.99 -6.80 -33.92
C GLU A 125 59.28 -5.52 -33.43
N ALA A 126 59.03 -4.57 -34.32
CA ALA A 126 58.25 -3.36 -34.00
C ALA A 126 56.83 -3.71 -33.51
N CYS A 127 56.15 -4.66 -34.17
CA CYS A 127 54.84 -5.12 -33.73
C CYS A 127 54.88 -5.81 -32.35
N GLU A 128 55.89 -6.64 -32.09
CA GLU A 128 56.05 -7.33 -30.80
C GLU A 128 56.29 -6.34 -29.66
N LYS A 129 57.12 -5.32 -29.86
CA LYS A 129 57.35 -4.24 -28.89
C LYS A 129 56.08 -3.43 -28.62
N ALA A 130 55.40 -3.00 -29.68
CA ALA A 130 54.14 -2.27 -29.54
C ALA A 130 53.01 -3.10 -28.90
N TRP A 131 53.04 -4.43 -29.04
CA TRP A 131 52.03 -5.33 -28.46
C TRP A 131 52.28 -5.69 -26.99
N ALA A 132 53.47 -5.47 -26.43
CA ALA A 132 53.79 -5.90 -25.06
C ALA A 132 52.77 -5.44 -24.01
N PRO A 133 52.29 -4.17 -23.97
CA PRO A 133 51.25 -3.74 -23.01
C PRO A 133 49.90 -4.44 -23.22
N CYS A 134 49.56 -4.77 -24.48
CA CYS A 134 48.34 -5.50 -24.81
C CYS A 134 48.38 -6.91 -24.24
N LYS A 135 49.54 -7.58 -24.31
CA LYS A 135 49.71 -8.94 -23.80
C LYS A 135 49.42 -9.02 -22.30
N ASP A 136 50.00 -8.12 -21.51
CA ASP A 136 49.80 -8.09 -20.06
C ASP A 136 48.34 -7.74 -19.70
N TYR A 137 47.75 -6.77 -20.39
CA TYR A 137 46.33 -6.42 -20.21
C TYR A 137 45.40 -7.60 -20.47
N PHE A 138 45.58 -8.31 -21.60
CA PHE A 138 44.75 -9.47 -21.93
C PHE A 138 45.01 -10.65 -21.00
N ALA A 139 46.24 -10.83 -20.50
CA ALA A 139 46.54 -11.84 -19.48
C ALA A 139 45.79 -11.55 -18.16
N VAL A 140 45.78 -10.30 -17.70
CA VAL A 140 44.99 -9.89 -16.53
C VAL A 140 43.49 -10.08 -16.76
N LEU A 141 43.00 -9.72 -17.96
CA LEU A 141 41.59 -9.91 -18.31
C LEU A 141 41.19 -11.39 -18.30
N GLU A 142 42.03 -12.26 -18.85
CA GLU A 142 41.78 -13.70 -18.86
C GLU A 142 41.85 -14.29 -17.45
N SER A 143 42.81 -13.85 -16.62
CA SER A 143 42.88 -14.22 -15.21
C SER A 143 41.60 -13.83 -14.45
N LYS A 144 41.04 -12.63 -14.70
CA LYS A 144 39.77 -12.21 -14.10
C LYS A 144 38.58 -13.04 -14.57
N LYS A 145 38.58 -13.46 -15.85
CA LYS A 145 37.54 -14.34 -16.38
C LYS A 145 37.59 -15.71 -15.71
N GLU A 146 38.77 -16.30 -15.54
CA GLU A 146 38.93 -17.57 -14.83
C GLU A 146 38.54 -17.44 -13.35
N GLU A 147 38.91 -16.35 -12.66
CA GLU A 147 38.45 -16.06 -11.29
C GLU A 147 36.92 -15.96 -11.20
N ASN A 148 36.27 -15.25 -12.14
CA ASN A 148 34.82 -15.17 -12.20
C ASN A 148 34.16 -16.52 -12.45
N LYS A 149 34.79 -17.39 -13.25
CA LYS A 149 34.33 -18.77 -13.47
C LYS A 149 34.40 -19.57 -12.17
N GLU A 150 35.50 -19.51 -11.44
CA GLU A 150 35.64 -20.19 -10.14
C GLU A 150 34.57 -19.70 -9.14
N LYS A 151 34.35 -18.39 -9.07
CA LYS A 151 33.27 -17.80 -8.25
C LYS A 151 31.90 -18.34 -8.64
N LYS A 152 31.60 -18.44 -9.95
CA LYS A 152 30.35 -19.02 -10.44
C LYS A 152 30.21 -20.50 -10.11
N LEU A 153 31.27 -21.30 -10.23
CA LEU A 153 31.27 -22.70 -9.79
C LEU A 153 31.01 -22.80 -8.28
N GLY A 154 31.54 -21.88 -7.48
CA GLY A 154 31.23 -21.75 -6.06
C GLY A 154 29.75 -21.48 -5.79
N LEU A 155 29.14 -20.57 -6.54
CA LEU A 155 27.69 -20.30 -6.45
C LEU A 155 26.84 -21.53 -6.78
N LEU A 156 27.24 -22.34 -7.78
CA LEU A 156 26.52 -23.57 -8.11
C LEU A 156 26.47 -24.52 -6.91
N LYS A 157 27.61 -24.72 -6.24
CA LYS A 157 27.68 -25.54 -5.02
C LYS A 157 26.82 -24.97 -3.89
N GLU A 158 26.80 -23.64 -3.73
CA GLU A 158 25.95 -22.96 -2.74
C GLU A 158 24.46 -23.22 -3.01
N VAL A 159 24.04 -23.18 -4.28
CA VAL A 159 22.65 -23.47 -4.69
C VAL A 159 22.29 -24.93 -4.49
N GLU A 160 23.17 -25.85 -4.88
CA GLU A 160 22.94 -27.29 -4.74
C GLU A 160 22.89 -27.74 -3.27
N ALA A 161 23.70 -27.12 -2.41
CA ALA A 161 23.69 -27.41 -0.97
C ALA A 161 22.52 -26.75 -0.23
N PHE A 162 21.90 -25.71 -0.79
CA PHE A 162 20.88 -24.93 -0.10
C PHE A 162 19.71 -25.77 0.43
N PRO A 163 19.12 -26.73 -0.33
CA PRO A 163 18.00 -27.53 0.18
C PRO A 163 18.37 -28.50 1.31
N ALA A 164 19.65 -28.80 1.52
CA ALA A 164 20.07 -29.79 2.51
C ALA A 164 19.67 -29.37 3.94
N GLY A 165 19.03 -30.29 4.67
CA GLY A 165 18.56 -30.08 6.04
C GLY A 165 17.34 -29.17 6.18
N LYS A 166 16.74 -28.70 5.07
CA LYS A 166 15.54 -27.87 5.07
C LYS A 166 14.31 -28.70 4.75
N THR A 167 13.25 -28.48 5.50
CA THR A 167 11.93 -29.08 5.33
C THR A 167 10.90 -27.98 5.18
N GLU A 168 9.75 -28.31 4.61
CA GLU A 168 8.60 -27.42 4.47
C GLU A 168 8.15 -26.74 5.77
N GLU A 169 8.45 -27.35 6.93
CA GLU A 169 8.11 -26.83 8.26
C GLU A 169 9.11 -25.80 8.79
N ASN A 170 10.39 -25.89 8.39
CA ASN A 170 11.47 -25.11 9.00
C ASN A 170 12.00 -23.96 8.13
N ILE A 171 11.62 -23.92 6.85
CA ILE A 171 12.03 -22.89 5.91
C ILE A 171 10.82 -22.13 5.37
N THR A 172 10.96 -20.81 5.22
CA THR A 172 9.89 -19.97 4.67
C THR A 172 10.09 -19.66 3.19
N VAL A 173 8.99 -19.41 2.47
CA VAL A 173 9.02 -18.96 1.06
C VAL A 173 9.90 -17.70 0.89
N ILE A 174 9.81 -16.75 1.83
CA ILE A 174 10.59 -15.51 1.80
C ILE A 174 12.09 -15.81 1.84
N GLN A 175 12.54 -16.68 2.75
CA GLN A 175 13.96 -17.05 2.83
C GLN A 175 14.47 -17.68 1.52
N ILE A 176 13.69 -18.57 0.90
CA ILE A 176 14.06 -19.21 -0.36
C ILE A 176 14.12 -18.18 -1.51
N VAL A 177 13.14 -17.29 -1.60
CA VAL A 177 13.09 -16.25 -2.64
C VAL A 177 14.25 -15.26 -2.47
N MET A 178 14.57 -14.85 -1.25
CA MET A 178 15.70 -13.97 -0.96
C MET A 178 17.03 -14.63 -1.33
N PHE A 179 17.19 -15.92 -1.02
CA PHE A 179 18.36 -16.70 -1.44
C PHE A 179 18.52 -16.74 -2.96
N LEU A 180 17.46 -17.12 -3.69
CA LEU A 180 17.48 -17.18 -5.16
C LEU A 180 17.80 -15.81 -5.80
N LYS A 181 17.25 -14.73 -5.25
CA LYS A 181 17.56 -13.37 -5.70
C LYS A 181 19.03 -13.03 -5.47
N GLY A 182 19.55 -13.28 -4.27
CA GLY A 182 20.95 -13.01 -3.93
C GLY A 182 21.94 -13.78 -4.81
N ILE A 183 21.67 -15.07 -5.05
CA ILE A 183 22.47 -15.90 -5.96
C ILE A 183 22.46 -15.33 -7.37
N HIS A 184 21.28 -14.95 -7.90
CA HIS A 184 21.16 -14.41 -9.24
C HIS A 184 21.90 -13.06 -9.39
N ASP A 185 21.86 -12.21 -8.37
CA ASP A 185 22.58 -10.93 -8.37
C ASP A 185 24.11 -11.16 -8.35
N LYS A 186 24.61 -12.09 -7.52
CA LYS A 186 26.03 -12.52 -7.54
C LYS A 186 26.42 -13.12 -8.91
N TRP A 187 25.56 -13.94 -9.51
CA TRP A 187 25.79 -14.55 -10.83
C TRP A 187 25.98 -13.51 -11.93
N LYS A 188 25.19 -12.44 -11.90
CA LYS A 188 25.33 -11.30 -12.82
C LYS A 188 26.61 -10.51 -12.58
N ALA A 189 27.01 -10.32 -11.33
CA ALA A 189 28.23 -9.59 -10.97
C ALA A 189 29.51 -10.31 -11.44
N TYR A 190 29.53 -11.64 -11.46
CA TYR A 190 30.69 -12.44 -11.92
C TYR A 190 30.68 -12.64 -13.44
N SER A 191 30.80 -11.53 -14.17
CA SER A 191 30.84 -11.49 -15.63
C SER A 191 31.91 -10.48 -16.09
N PRO A 192 32.67 -10.74 -17.17
CA PRO A 192 32.61 -11.90 -18.07
C PRO A 192 33.35 -13.14 -17.53
N VAL A 193 33.10 -14.28 -18.16
CA VAL A 193 33.80 -15.59 -17.98
C VAL A 193 34.46 -16.00 -19.31
N PRO A 194 35.30 -17.05 -19.37
CA PRO A 194 35.86 -17.53 -20.63
C PRO A 194 34.74 -17.97 -21.59
N ASP A 195 34.86 -17.61 -22.86
CA ASP A 195 33.78 -17.79 -23.84
C ASP A 195 33.40 -19.28 -24.02
N LYS A 196 34.39 -20.17 -23.93
CA LYS A 196 34.22 -21.63 -23.97
C LYS A 196 33.33 -22.17 -22.84
N ASP A 197 33.33 -21.51 -21.68
CA ASP A 197 32.64 -21.96 -20.46
C ASP A 197 31.26 -21.29 -20.28
N PHE A 198 30.99 -20.18 -20.99
CA PHE A 198 29.79 -19.38 -20.81
C PHE A 198 28.48 -20.18 -20.95
N THR A 199 28.38 -20.98 -22.00
CA THR A 199 27.16 -21.77 -22.28
C THR A 199 26.97 -22.88 -21.24
N ASP A 200 28.03 -23.62 -20.90
CA ASP A 200 28.00 -24.69 -19.91
C ASP A 200 27.62 -24.18 -18.52
N LEU A 201 28.26 -23.09 -18.06
CA LEU A 201 27.97 -22.48 -16.77
C LEU A 201 26.52 -22.00 -16.66
N ASN A 202 25.96 -21.40 -17.71
CA ASN A 202 24.57 -20.93 -17.69
C ASN A 202 23.57 -22.09 -17.68
N ASN A 203 23.86 -23.20 -18.35
CA ASN A 203 23.02 -24.39 -18.29
C ASN A 203 23.05 -25.02 -16.89
N LYS A 204 24.26 -25.21 -16.33
CA LYS A 204 24.42 -25.69 -14.94
C LYS A 204 23.74 -24.79 -13.93
N PHE A 205 23.77 -23.47 -14.12
CA PHE A 205 23.06 -22.54 -13.24
C PHE A 205 21.54 -22.73 -13.27
N LYS A 206 20.96 -22.95 -14.45
CA LYS A 206 19.53 -23.25 -14.55
C LYS A 206 19.18 -24.54 -13.84
N GLU A 207 19.93 -25.61 -14.11
CA GLU A 207 19.72 -26.94 -13.53
C GLU A 207 19.92 -26.97 -12.02
N SER A 208 20.96 -26.30 -11.50
CA SER A 208 21.26 -26.24 -10.06
C SER A 208 20.08 -25.72 -9.23
N ARG A 209 19.25 -24.83 -9.81
CA ARG A 209 18.10 -24.23 -9.14
C ARG A 209 16.92 -25.19 -8.99
N ASP A 210 16.89 -26.32 -9.69
CA ASP A 210 15.78 -27.25 -9.65
C ASP A 210 15.51 -27.79 -8.25
N GLY A 211 16.57 -28.09 -7.49
CA GLY A 211 16.44 -28.54 -6.09
C GLY A 211 15.78 -27.47 -5.20
N VAL A 212 16.20 -26.22 -5.36
CA VAL A 212 15.65 -25.08 -4.60
C VAL A 212 14.21 -24.77 -5.02
N ASN A 213 13.90 -24.84 -6.32
CA ASN A 213 12.55 -24.63 -6.83
C ASN A 213 11.60 -25.75 -6.35
N LYS A 214 12.04 -27.00 -6.31
CA LYS A 214 11.26 -28.12 -5.74
C LYS A 214 11.00 -27.93 -4.25
N LEU A 215 11.98 -27.45 -3.49
CA LEU A 215 11.78 -27.12 -2.07
C LEU A 215 10.76 -25.98 -1.91
N LEU A 216 10.85 -24.93 -2.75
CA LEU A 216 9.88 -23.85 -2.76
C LEU A 216 8.46 -24.36 -3.03
N GLU A 217 8.30 -25.22 -4.03
CA GLU A 217 7.00 -25.84 -4.36
C GLU A 217 6.45 -26.65 -3.18
N LYS A 218 7.29 -27.45 -2.51
CA LYS A 218 6.88 -28.21 -1.31
C LYS A 218 6.40 -27.29 -0.18
N VAL A 219 7.13 -26.20 0.10
CA VAL A 219 6.75 -25.23 1.14
C VAL A 219 5.43 -24.54 0.77
N GLU A 220 5.24 -24.17 -0.50
CA GLU A 220 3.98 -23.57 -0.98
C GLU A 220 2.80 -24.55 -0.87
N ILE A 221 2.99 -25.84 -1.16
CA ILE A 221 1.98 -26.89 -0.98
C ILE A 221 1.68 -27.12 0.51
N TYR A 222 2.70 -27.14 1.36
CA TYR A 222 2.52 -27.29 2.80
C TYR A 222 1.74 -26.12 3.41
N ASN A 223 2.12 -24.88 3.09
CA ASN A 223 1.39 -23.69 3.52
C ASN A 223 -0.06 -23.69 3.01
N ARG A 224 -0.29 -24.21 1.79
CA ARG A 224 -1.64 -24.39 1.26
C ARG A 224 -2.46 -25.32 2.14
N GLY A 225 -1.91 -26.50 2.49
CA GLY A 225 -2.60 -27.45 3.36
C GLY A 225 -3.00 -26.81 4.69
N LEU A 226 -2.07 -26.09 5.34
CA LEU A 226 -2.38 -25.37 6.59
C LEU A 226 -3.47 -24.31 6.43
N LYS A 227 -3.48 -23.59 5.30
CA LYS A 227 -4.54 -22.62 4.99
C LYS A 227 -5.88 -23.33 4.74
N GLU A 228 -5.89 -24.41 3.97
CA GLU A 228 -7.11 -25.20 3.71
C GLU A 228 -7.68 -25.80 5.01
N GLU A 229 -6.83 -26.24 5.94
CA GLU A 229 -7.25 -26.67 7.28
C GLU A 229 -7.92 -25.54 8.06
N VAL A 230 -7.35 -24.34 8.07
CA VAL A 230 -7.96 -23.17 8.73
C VAL A 230 -9.31 -22.81 8.11
N ILE A 231 -9.44 -22.90 6.78
CA ILE A 231 -10.73 -22.69 6.10
C ILE A 231 -11.75 -23.75 6.56
N ALA A 232 -11.35 -25.02 6.61
CA ALA A 232 -12.21 -26.10 7.08
C ALA A 232 -12.62 -25.92 8.56
N GLU A 233 -11.70 -25.45 9.41
CA GLU A 233 -12.00 -25.08 10.80
C GLU A 233 -13.07 -23.98 10.86
N VAL A 234 -12.96 -22.91 10.06
CA VAL A 234 -13.99 -21.85 10.00
C VAL A 234 -15.32 -22.39 9.50
N GLN A 235 -15.32 -23.19 8.44
CA GLN A 235 -16.54 -23.76 7.85
C GLN A 235 -17.25 -24.75 8.78
N GLY A 236 -16.52 -25.37 9.71
CA GLY A 236 -17.07 -26.29 10.71
C GLY A 236 -17.66 -25.61 11.95
N LEU A 237 -17.54 -24.28 12.09
CA LEU A 237 -18.08 -23.56 13.23
C LEU A 237 -19.61 -23.52 13.21
N SER A 238 -20.21 -23.50 14.41
CA SER A 238 -21.66 -23.45 14.57
C SER A 238 -22.21 -22.08 14.18
N LYS A 239 -23.27 -22.05 13.38
CA LYS A 239 -23.99 -20.81 13.05
C LYS A 239 -25.01 -20.43 14.13
N ASP A 240 -25.33 -21.35 15.04
CA ASP A 240 -26.28 -21.12 16.14
C ASP A 240 -25.61 -20.41 17.33
N GLU A 241 -24.30 -20.65 17.54
CA GLU A 241 -23.49 -20.04 18.61
C GLU A 241 -22.59 -18.94 18.02
N ILE A 242 -23.21 -17.92 17.41
CA ILE A 242 -22.48 -16.99 16.54
C ILE A 242 -21.39 -16.19 17.26
N ASP A 243 -21.60 -15.83 18.53
CA ASP A 243 -20.62 -15.05 19.31
C ASP A 243 -19.35 -15.84 19.61
N GLU A 244 -19.51 -17.11 19.99
CA GLU A 244 -18.38 -18.03 20.21
C GLU A 244 -17.65 -18.31 18.89
N SER A 245 -18.41 -18.54 17.81
CA SER A 245 -17.87 -18.72 16.46
C SER A 245 -17.10 -17.49 15.98
N VAL A 246 -17.60 -16.27 16.18
CA VAL A 246 -16.89 -15.03 15.82
C VAL A 246 -15.62 -14.84 16.66
N ALA A 247 -15.65 -15.17 17.95
CA ALA A 247 -14.44 -15.17 18.77
C ALA A 247 -13.39 -16.15 18.23
N LYS A 248 -13.82 -17.37 17.84
CA LYS A 248 -12.93 -18.37 17.25
C LYS A 248 -12.38 -17.96 15.88
N ILE A 249 -13.20 -17.34 15.03
CA ILE A 249 -12.78 -16.79 13.74
C ILE A 249 -11.66 -15.78 13.92
N ARG A 250 -11.69 -14.93 14.96
CA ARG A 250 -10.60 -13.98 15.22
C ARG A 250 -9.27 -14.69 15.52
N GLU A 251 -9.29 -15.76 16.32
CA GLU A 251 -8.10 -16.59 16.57
C GLU A 251 -7.58 -17.23 15.27
N LEU A 252 -8.49 -17.72 14.42
CA LEU A 252 -8.15 -18.31 13.13
C LEU A 252 -7.61 -17.28 12.13
N GLN A 253 -8.11 -16.05 12.15
CA GLN A 253 -7.56 -14.93 11.38
C GLN A 253 -6.14 -14.56 11.83
N ASP A 254 -5.86 -14.60 13.13
CA ASP A 254 -4.50 -14.38 13.64
C ASP A 254 -3.57 -15.53 13.27
N LYS A 255 -4.02 -16.79 13.38
CA LYS A 255 -3.30 -17.98 12.86
C LYS A 255 -3.01 -17.81 11.37
N TRP A 256 -4.00 -17.43 10.56
CA TRP A 256 -3.89 -17.21 9.12
C TRP A 256 -2.77 -16.22 8.74
N ARG A 257 -2.66 -15.10 9.47
CA ARG A 257 -1.62 -14.08 9.24
C ARG A 257 -0.20 -14.59 9.47
N THR A 258 -0.03 -15.63 10.28
CA THR A 258 1.28 -16.25 10.52
C THR A 258 1.67 -17.25 9.45
N LEU A 259 0.71 -17.73 8.64
CA LEU A 259 0.96 -18.71 7.60
C LEU A 259 1.66 -18.07 6.39
N GLY A 260 2.59 -18.83 5.81
CA GLY A 260 3.29 -18.42 4.59
C GLY A 260 2.38 -18.43 3.35
N PRO A 261 2.85 -17.86 2.24
CA PRO A 261 2.10 -17.87 0.99
C PRO A 261 2.00 -19.29 0.39
N ALA A 262 0.88 -19.58 -0.27
CA ALA A 262 0.54 -20.85 -0.92
C ALA A 262 0.88 -20.91 -2.42
N GLY A 263 1.74 -19.98 -2.87
CA GLY A 263 2.20 -19.81 -4.25
C GLY A 263 1.42 -18.77 -5.06
N LYS A 264 2.10 -18.09 -5.98
CA LYS A 264 1.58 -16.86 -6.64
C LYS A 264 0.23 -17.01 -7.36
N LYS A 265 -0.07 -18.19 -7.89
CA LYS A 265 -1.31 -18.42 -8.66
C LYS A 265 -2.50 -18.76 -7.78
N LEU A 266 -2.27 -19.47 -6.68
CA LEU A 266 -3.33 -20.07 -5.87
C LEU A 266 -3.58 -19.30 -4.58
N ASP A 267 -2.59 -18.55 -4.07
CA ASP A 267 -2.74 -17.73 -2.87
C ASP A 267 -3.94 -16.75 -2.96
N PRO A 268 -4.20 -16.04 -4.07
CA PRO A 268 -5.38 -15.18 -4.17
C PRO A 268 -6.70 -15.95 -4.04
N GLN A 269 -6.79 -17.13 -4.65
CA GLN A 269 -8.01 -17.96 -4.61
C GLN A 269 -8.27 -18.50 -3.21
N ILE A 270 -7.21 -18.93 -2.52
CA ILE A 270 -7.29 -19.44 -1.14
C ILE A 270 -7.66 -18.32 -0.17
N ASN A 271 -7.10 -17.12 -0.33
CA ASN A 271 -7.45 -15.96 0.49
C ASN A 271 -8.92 -15.56 0.27
N GLU A 272 -9.41 -15.55 -0.96
CA GLU A 272 -10.82 -15.27 -1.26
C GLU A 272 -11.76 -16.31 -0.61
N GLN A 273 -11.39 -17.60 -0.60
CA GLN A 273 -12.18 -18.64 0.06
C GLN A 273 -12.24 -18.44 1.58
N PHE A 274 -11.11 -18.08 2.20
CA PHE A 274 -11.06 -17.80 3.63
C PHE A 274 -11.88 -16.56 4.01
N GLU A 275 -11.77 -15.48 3.24
CA GLU A 275 -12.55 -14.25 3.43
C GLU A 275 -14.04 -14.55 3.33
N LYS A 276 -14.49 -15.25 2.29
CA LYS A 276 -15.89 -15.66 2.14
C LYS A 276 -16.38 -16.50 3.32
N ALA A 277 -15.58 -17.46 3.77
CA ALA A 277 -15.93 -18.30 4.91
C ALA A 277 -16.12 -17.48 6.19
N CYS A 278 -15.27 -16.47 6.43
CA CYS A 278 -15.41 -15.56 7.57
C CYS A 278 -16.64 -14.63 7.43
N ASP A 279 -16.83 -14.06 6.24
CA ASP A 279 -17.89 -13.09 5.95
C ASP A 279 -19.28 -13.69 6.17
N GLU A 280 -19.49 -14.98 5.90
CA GLU A 280 -20.75 -15.66 6.19
C GLU A 280 -21.18 -15.53 7.65
N PHE A 281 -20.26 -15.67 8.61
CA PHE A 281 -20.57 -15.57 10.04
C PHE A 281 -20.75 -14.11 10.47
N LEU A 282 -19.92 -13.21 9.95
CA LEU A 282 -20.04 -11.77 10.25
C LEU A 282 -21.39 -11.21 9.75
N LEU A 283 -21.84 -11.63 8.57
CA LEU A 283 -23.16 -11.25 8.05
C LEU A 283 -24.32 -11.76 8.92
N ILE A 284 -24.19 -12.93 9.54
CA ILE A 284 -25.20 -13.44 10.49
C ILE A 284 -25.17 -12.58 11.76
N LYS A 285 -23.98 -12.29 12.30
CA LYS A 285 -23.83 -11.47 13.50
C LYS A 285 -24.38 -10.05 13.31
N ASP A 286 -24.12 -9.45 12.15
CA ASP A 286 -24.64 -8.12 11.82
C ASP A 286 -26.17 -8.12 11.73
N LYS A 287 -26.77 -9.16 11.14
CA LYS A 287 -28.24 -9.30 11.11
C LYS A 287 -28.85 -9.43 12.50
N GLU A 288 -28.30 -10.28 13.37
CA GLU A 288 -28.79 -10.41 14.74
C GLU A 288 -28.71 -9.09 15.52
N LEU A 289 -27.64 -8.33 15.32
CA LEU A 289 -27.48 -7.01 15.93
C LEU A 289 -28.51 -6.01 15.40
N ASP A 290 -28.77 -6.00 14.10
CA ASP A 290 -29.78 -5.11 13.49
C ASP A 290 -31.20 -5.48 13.91
N GLU A 291 -31.52 -6.78 14.03
CA GLU A 291 -32.79 -7.25 14.58
C GLU A 291 -32.97 -6.81 16.04
N SER A 292 -31.93 -6.98 16.86
CA SER A 292 -31.93 -6.57 18.26
C SER A 292 -32.06 -5.04 18.42
N ARG A 293 -31.43 -4.26 17.54
CA ARG A 293 -31.62 -2.81 17.46
C ARG A 293 -33.06 -2.44 17.13
N GLY A 294 -33.67 -3.14 16.17
CA GLY A 294 -35.08 -2.96 15.83
C GLY A 294 -36.01 -3.24 17.01
N ILE A 295 -35.74 -4.31 17.77
CA ILE A 295 -36.49 -4.63 19.00
C ILE A 295 -36.31 -3.52 20.04
N MET A 296 -35.07 -3.08 20.30
CA MET A 296 -34.78 -1.98 21.22
C MET A 296 -35.54 -0.70 20.84
N GLU A 297 -35.54 -0.33 19.56
CA GLU A 297 -36.29 0.84 19.08
C GLU A 297 -37.81 0.66 19.28
N GLY A 298 -38.32 -0.56 19.08
CA GLY A 298 -39.69 -0.94 19.41
C GLY A 298 -40.03 -0.75 20.89
N ILE A 299 -39.17 -1.22 21.80
CA ILE A 299 -39.32 -1.05 23.25
C ILE A 299 -39.34 0.45 23.62
N ILE A 300 -38.40 1.23 23.08
CA ILE A 300 -38.35 2.69 23.33
C ILE A 300 -39.63 3.38 22.84
N LYS A 301 -40.19 2.95 21.71
CA LYS A 301 -41.45 3.47 21.20
C LYS A 301 -42.61 3.12 22.13
N GLN A 302 -42.75 1.87 22.54
CA GLN A 302 -43.79 1.44 23.48
C GLN A 302 -43.71 2.19 24.81
N LEU A 303 -42.50 2.42 25.32
CA LEU A 303 -42.26 3.23 26.51
C LEU A 303 -42.77 4.67 26.31
N ARG A 304 -42.39 5.31 25.19
CA ARG A 304 -42.82 6.67 24.86
C ARG A 304 -44.34 6.79 24.73
N ASP A 305 -44.97 5.79 24.12
CA ASP A 305 -46.42 5.72 23.92
C ASP A 305 -47.17 5.33 25.22
N LYS A 306 -46.45 5.16 26.35
CA LYS A 306 -46.97 4.73 27.66
C LYS A 306 -47.68 3.37 27.61
N ALA A 307 -47.34 2.54 26.62
CA ALA A 307 -47.89 1.20 26.48
C ALA A 307 -47.25 0.20 27.47
N ILE A 308 -46.02 0.46 27.88
CA ILE A 308 -45.28 -0.34 28.87
C ILE A 308 -44.69 0.56 29.96
N ALA A 309 -44.47 -0.01 31.16
CA ALA A 309 -43.79 0.68 32.25
C ALA A 309 -42.26 0.67 32.09
N PRO A 310 -41.51 1.62 32.68
CA PRO A 310 -40.05 1.64 32.62
C PRO A 310 -39.39 0.34 33.09
N GLY A 311 -39.91 -0.28 34.15
CA GLY A 311 -39.37 -1.55 34.66
C GLY A 311 -39.59 -2.72 33.70
N GLU A 312 -40.71 -2.73 32.97
CA GLU A 312 -40.98 -3.72 31.93
C GLU A 312 -40.09 -3.51 30.70
N ALA A 313 -39.89 -2.25 30.30
CA ALA A 313 -38.94 -1.90 29.24
C ALA A 313 -37.50 -2.34 29.58
N GLU A 314 -37.07 -2.15 30.83
CA GLU A 314 -35.76 -2.61 31.31
C GLU A 314 -35.63 -4.13 31.29
N GLN A 315 -36.70 -4.86 31.64
CA GLN A 315 -36.74 -6.33 31.55
C GLN A 315 -36.61 -6.81 30.10
N GLN A 316 -37.43 -6.28 29.19
CA GLN A 316 -37.37 -6.66 27.77
C GLN A 316 -36.01 -6.29 27.12
N PHE A 317 -35.41 -5.16 27.52
CA PHE A 317 -34.07 -4.79 27.04
C PHE A 317 -32.99 -5.73 27.59
N ALA A 318 -33.14 -6.25 28.82
CA ALA A 318 -32.17 -7.18 29.40
C ALA A 318 -32.08 -8.52 28.64
N GLU A 319 -33.15 -8.93 27.95
CA GLU A 319 -33.17 -10.12 27.07
C GLU A 319 -32.31 -9.93 25.80
N LEU A 320 -32.01 -8.68 25.42
CA LEU A 320 -31.12 -8.34 24.31
C LEU A 320 -29.65 -8.38 24.77
N GLU A 321 -29.15 -9.58 25.08
CA GLU A 321 -27.80 -9.79 25.64
C GLU A 321 -26.69 -9.19 24.74
N ASN A 322 -26.84 -9.30 23.42
CA ASN A 322 -25.89 -8.79 22.43
C ASN A 322 -25.79 -7.25 22.37
N LEU A 323 -26.73 -6.51 22.95
CA LEU A 323 -26.68 -5.05 23.05
C LEU A 323 -26.16 -4.56 24.42
N GLN A 324 -25.92 -5.45 25.37
CA GLN A 324 -25.39 -5.08 26.69
C GLN A 324 -23.95 -4.55 26.57
N GLY A 325 -23.62 -3.50 27.32
CA GLY A 325 -22.31 -2.84 27.31
C GLY A 325 -22.03 -1.96 26.09
N THR A 326 -22.96 -1.88 25.13
CA THR A 326 -22.76 -1.15 23.86
C THR A 326 -23.21 0.31 23.94
N GLN A 327 -23.12 1.05 22.82
CA GLN A 327 -23.65 2.42 22.75
C GLN A 327 -25.19 2.43 22.72
N GLU A 328 -25.79 1.35 22.25
CA GLU A 328 -27.22 1.10 22.19
C GLU A 328 -27.82 1.05 23.60
N GLU A 329 -27.16 0.37 24.55
CA GLU A 329 -27.54 0.40 25.97
C GLU A 329 -27.54 1.83 26.54
N LYS A 330 -26.54 2.65 26.19
CA LYS A 330 -26.49 4.05 26.63
C LYS A 330 -27.65 4.86 26.06
N LYS A 331 -28.02 4.63 24.80
CA LYS A 331 -29.20 5.25 24.16
C LYS A 331 -30.48 4.82 24.87
N PHE A 332 -30.63 3.53 25.17
CA PHE A 332 -31.78 2.99 25.89
C PHE A 332 -31.92 3.60 27.29
N LYS A 333 -30.83 3.60 28.09
CA LYS A 333 -30.80 4.22 29.41
C LYS A 333 -31.12 5.72 29.38
N LYS A 334 -30.71 6.43 28.32
CA LYS A 334 -31.10 7.83 28.12
C LYS A 334 -32.61 7.95 27.89
N ALA A 335 -33.20 7.11 27.04
CA ALA A 335 -34.63 7.13 26.78
C ALA A 335 -35.47 6.90 28.06
N ILE A 336 -35.04 5.98 28.94
CA ILE A 336 -35.67 5.76 30.25
C ILE A 336 -35.63 7.02 31.13
N LYS A 337 -34.48 7.69 31.19
CA LYS A 337 -34.34 8.95 31.96
C LYS A 337 -35.20 10.07 31.38
N ASP A 338 -35.20 10.22 30.06
CA ASP A 338 -36.01 11.23 29.37
C ASP A 338 -37.50 11.00 29.63
N PHE A 339 -37.95 9.74 29.60
CA PHE A 339 -39.33 9.37 29.96
C PHE A 339 -39.68 9.68 31.42
N ALA A 340 -38.79 9.35 32.37
CA ALA A 340 -39.00 9.68 33.78
C ALA A 340 -39.09 11.20 34.02
N MET A 341 -38.29 11.98 33.30
CA MET A 341 -38.34 13.44 33.35
C MET A 341 -39.66 13.98 32.79
N LEU A 342 -40.13 13.42 31.67
CA LEU A 342 -41.43 13.77 31.08
C LEU A 342 -42.58 13.47 32.05
N GLN A 343 -42.61 12.29 32.67
CA GLN A 343 -43.64 11.96 33.66
C GLN A 343 -43.62 12.91 34.88
N LYS A 344 -42.43 13.30 35.35
CA LYS A 344 -42.31 14.25 36.46
C LYS A 344 -42.88 15.63 36.06
N ASN A 345 -42.59 16.08 34.84
CA ASN A 345 -43.09 17.35 34.32
C ASN A 345 -44.61 17.30 34.11
N GLU A 346 -45.16 16.21 33.58
CA GLU A 346 -46.61 16.01 33.44
C GLU A 346 -47.31 16.08 34.81
N LYS A 347 -46.80 15.36 35.82
CA LYS A 347 -47.34 15.42 37.19
C LYS A 347 -47.26 16.81 37.81
N ALA A 348 -46.17 17.55 37.55
CA ALA A 348 -46.04 18.94 37.99
C ALA A 348 -47.09 19.85 37.32
N GLN A 349 -47.32 19.67 36.02
CA GLN A 349 -48.35 20.40 35.28
C GLN A 349 -49.78 20.04 35.76
N GLU A 350 -50.06 18.78 36.05
CA GLU A 350 -51.34 18.33 36.62
C GLU A 350 -51.58 18.96 38.01
N LYS A 351 -50.57 18.98 38.88
CA LYS A 351 -50.63 19.68 40.17
C LYS A 351 -50.90 21.18 40.00
N LEU A 352 -50.15 21.84 39.10
CA LEU A 352 -50.33 23.26 38.83
C LEU A 352 -51.74 23.56 38.33
N LYS A 353 -52.29 22.70 37.47
CA LYS A 353 -53.68 22.81 37.00
C LYS A 353 -54.68 22.64 38.14
N SER A 354 -54.47 21.67 39.03
CA SER A 354 -55.32 21.50 40.23
C SER A 354 -55.34 22.75 41.12
N TYR A 355 -54.21 23.44 41.28
CA TYR A 355 -54.17 24.71 42.03
C TYR A 355 -54.83 25.87 41.27
N GLN A 356 -54.78 25.87 39.94
CA GLN A 356 -55.55 26.83 39.13
C GLN A 356 -57.05 26.62 39.32
N ASP A 357 -57.51 25.37 39.24
CA ASP A 357 -58.92 25.01 39.45
C ASP A 357 -59.40 25.41 40.86
N LEU A 358 -58.57 25.20 41.89
CA LEU A 358 -58.84 25.66 43.26
C LEU A 358 -59.05 27.18 43.33
N PHE A 359 -58.15 27.97 42.74
CA PHE A 359 -58.25 29.43 42.76
C PHE A 359 -59.47 29.93 42.00
N GLU A 360 -59.81 29.30 40.87
CA GLU A 360 -61.03 29.61 40.14
C GLU A 360 -62.29 29.33 40.97
N GLU A 361 -62.36 28.16 41.64
CA GLU A 361 -63.49 27.82 42.51
C GLU A 361 -63.64 28.79 43.68
N LEU A 362 -62.53 29.14 44.35
CA LEU A 362 -62.50 30.09 45.47
C LEU A 362 -63.08 31.45 45.05
N ILE A 363 -62.64 31.96 43.89
CA ILE A 363 -63.04 33.28 43.41
C ILE A 363 -64.52 33.29 42.98
N GLU A 364 -65.02 32.22 42.34
CA GLU A 364 -66.40 32.15 41.85
C GLU A 364 -67.43 31.86 42.96
N LYS A 365 -67.14 30.86 43.79
CA LYS A 365 -68.12 30.24 44.68
C LYS A 365 -67.94 30.69 46.13
N GLY A 366 -66.74 31.16 46.50
CA GLY A 366 -66.32 31.42 47.87
C GLY A 366 -65.83 30.15 48.56
N SER A 367 -65.00 30.30 49.60
CA SER A 367 -64.39 29.23 50.40
C SER A 367 -65.38 28.16 50.90
N ASP A 368 -66.57 28.57 51.35
CA ASP A 368 -67.61 27.68 51.90
C ASP A 368 -68.12 26.62 50.89
N LYS A 369 -67.86 26.81 49.60
CA LYS A 369 -68.40 25.99 48.50
C LYS A 369 -67.32 25.32 47.63
N VAL A 370 -66.05 25.41 48.02
CA VAL A 370 -64.94 24.77 47.30
C VAL A 370 -64.91 23.27 47.57
N SER A 371 -64.61 22.47 46.55
CA SER A 371 -64.43 21.03 46.72
C SER A 371 -63.25 20.72 47.64
N LYS A 372 -63.47 19.90 48.67
CA LYS A 372 -62.40 19.45 49.58
C LYS A 372 -61.26 18.72 48.86
N GLU A 373 -61.54 18.16 47.68
CA GLU A 373 -60.56 17.45 46.85
C GLU A 373 -59.55 18.38 46.15
N LEU A 374 -59.88 19.66 45.99
CA LEU A 374 -58.98 20.67 45.40
C LEU A 374 -58.07 21.33 46.45
N ILE A 375 -58.31 21.09 47.74
CA ILE A 375 -57.52 21.69 48.81
C ILE A 375 -56.17 20.94 48.90
N PRO A 376 -55.02 21.63 48.75
CA PRO A 376 -53.73 20.98 48.80
C PRO A 376 -53.45 20.41 50.19
N SER A 377 -52.80 19.25 50.27
CA SER A 377 -52.49 18.58 51.54
C SER A 377 -51.55 19.36 52.47
N PHE A 378 -50.82 20.35 51.96
CA PHE A 378 -49.97 21.22 52.77
C PHE A 378 -50.75 22.34 53.45
N VAL A 379 -52.02 22.58 53.08
CA VAL A 379 -52.90 23.52 53.78
C VAL A 379 -53.40 22.84 55.06
N ASN A 380 -52.73 23.12 56.17
CA ASN A 380 -53.00 22.49 57.46
C ASN A 380 -53.36 23.52 58.54
N GLY A 381 -54.59 23.42 59.05
CA GLY A 381 -55.09 24.26 60.14
C GLY A 381 -55.82 25.52 59.65
N LYS A 382 -56.54 26.16 60.57
CA LYS A 382 -57.23 27.44 60.32
C LYS A 382 -56.28 28.61 60.63
N PRO A 383 -56.34 29.72 59.87
CA PRO A 383 -55.54 30.90 60.18
C PRO A 383 -55.94 31.50 61.53
N SER A 384 -54.98 32.17 62.19
CA SER A 384 -55.20 32.83 63.49
C SER A 384 -56.19 33.99 63.41
N GLU A 385 -56.25 34.65 62.25
CA GLU A 385 -57.18 35.72 61.95
C GLU A 385 -57.93 35.40 60.65
N SER A 386 -59.24 35.65 60.64
CA SER A 386 -60.05 35.47 59.44
C SER A 386 -59.81 36.63 58.47
N MET A 387 -59.63 36.31 57.18
CA MET A 387 -59.28 37.27 56.14
C MET A 387 -60.37 37.31 55.06
N ASP A 388 -60.71 38.50 54.56
CA ASP A 388 -61.61 38.62 53.41
C ASP A 388 -60.98 38.00 52.15
N LEU A 389 -61.78 37.39 51.28
CA LEU A 389 -61.27 36.77 50.07
C LEU A 389 -60.52 37.77 49.18
N ASN A 390 -61.02 39.00 49.00
CA ASN A 390 -60.32 40.00 48.19
C ASN A 390 -58.99 40.39 48.83
N GLU A 391 -58.95 40.47 50.18
CA GLU A 391 -57.71 40.73 50.92
C GLU A 391 -56.69 39.59 50.74
N ALA A 392 -57.11 38.34 50.92
CA ALA A 392 -56.24 37.16 50.72
C ALA A 392 -55.71 37.09 49.29
N THR A 393 -56.54 37.44 48.31
CA THR A 393 -56.20 37.45 46.88
C THR A 393 -55.22 38.57 46.55
N ILE A 394 -55.38 39.77 47.13
CA ILE A 394 -54.46 40.90 46.97
C ILE A 394 -53.09 40.56 47.59
N ARG A 395 -53.08 40.02 48.81
CA ARG A 395 -51.85 39.63 49.51
C ARG A 395 -51.08 38.55 48.75
N PHE A 396 -51.75 37.54 48.21
CA PHE A 396 -51.08 36.51 47.38
C PHE A 396 -50.50 37.08 46.07
N GLN A 397 -51.22 37.99 45.40
CA GLN A 397 -50.69 38.67 44.20
C GLN A 397 -49.44 39.50 44.52
N MET A 398 -49.44 40.21 45.65
CA MET A 398 -48.28 40.98 46.12
C MET A 398 -47.10 40.07 46.49
N PHE A 399 -47.37 38.95 47.14
CA PHE A 399 -46.36 37.92 47.44
C PHE A 399 -45.70 37.38 46.16
N ALA A 400 -46.47 37.16 45.10
CA ALA A 400 -45.97 36.78 43.78
C ALA A 400 -45.26 37.93 43.01
N GLY A 401 -45.12 39.11 43.62
CA GLY A 401 -44.48 40.29 43.05
C GLY A 401 -45.27 40.92 41.90
N LEU A 402 -46.59 40.75 41.88
CA LEU A 402 -47.49 41.40 40.92
C LEU A 402 -48.07 42.68 41.50
N ASP A 403 -48.48 43.60 40.62
CA ASP A 403 -49.32 44.72 41.03
C ASP A 403 -50.74 44.19 41.28
N PRO A 404 -51.26 44.24 42.52
CA PRO A 404 -52.49 43.54 42.88
C PRO A 404 -53.73 44.18 42.25
N ILE A 405 -54.59 43.31 41.73
CA ILE A 405 -55.91 43.63 41.21
C ILE A 405 -56.96 43.29 42.27
N GLY A 406 -57.83 44.25 42.55
CA GLY A 406 -58.95 44.15 43.49
C GLY A 406 -59.55 45.53 43.78
N PRO A 407 -60.47 45.64 44.75
CA PRO A 407 -61.09 46.91 45.12
C PRO A 407 -60.04 47.97 45.49
N LYS A 408 -60.08 49.15 44.84
CA LYS A 408 -59.01 50.19 44.92
C LYS A 408 -58.65 50.61 46.35
N GLU A 409 -59.65 50.75 47.21
CA GLU A 409 -59.46 51.13 48.62
C GLU A 409 -58.71 50.03 49.39
N MET A 410 -59.10 48.77 49.18
CA MET A 410 -58.49 47.61 49.82
C MET A 410 -57.04 47.39 49.32
N VAL A 411 -56.81 47.54 48.02
CA VAL A 411 -55.45 47.48 47.44
C VAL A 411 -54.53 48.54 48.07
N SER A 412 -55.01 49.78 48.22
CA SER A 412 -54.21 50.87 48.77
C SER A 412 -53.90 50.63 50.26
N LYS A 413 -54.88 50.15 51.02
CA LYS A 413 -54.72 49.80 52.44
C LYS A 413 -53.69 48.69 52.65
N ILE A 414 -53.84 47.57 51.93
CA ILE A 414 -52.94 46.42 52.06
C ILE A 414 -51.53 46.76 51.59
N LYS A 415 -51.37 47.54 50.51
CA LYS A 415 -50.05 48.03 50.07
C LYS A 415 -49.32 48.79 51.18
N PHE A 416 -50.04 49.64 51.92
CA PHE A 416 -49.48 50.40 53.03
C PHE A 416 -49.11 49.50 54.23
N GLU A 417 -49.96 48.52 54.57
CA GLU A 417 -49.69 47.54 55.62
C GLU A 417 -48.46 46.68 55.31
N GLU A 418 -48.36 46.13 54.10
CA GLU A 418 -47.23 45.32 53.66
C GLU A 418 -45.92 46.12 53.57
N LEU A 419 -45.99 47.41 53.25
CA LEU A 419 -44.84 48.32 53.32
C LEU A 419 -44.37 48.51 54.77
N LYS A 420 -45.29 48.65 55.72
CA LYS A 420 -44.97 48.77 57.15
C LYS A 420 -44.33 47.50 57.70
N ASN A 421 -44.86 46.33 57.33
CA ASN A 421 -44.37 45.03 57.80
C ASN A 421 -43.01 44.65 57.20
N ARG A 422 -42.72 45.10 55.96
CA ARG A 422 -41.42 44.88 55.30
C ARG A 422 -40.21 45.43 56.05
N PHE A 423 -40.39 46.46 56.89
CA PHE A 423 -39.31 47.00 57.72
C PHE A 423 -39.07 46.21 59.02
N ALA A 424 -39.98 45.29 59.38
CA ALA A 424 -39.96 44.57 60.66
C ALA A 424 -39.44 43.12 60.56
N GLU A 425 -39.59 42.46 59.41
CA GLU A 425 -39.27 41.03 59.26
C GLU A 425 -37.83 40.77 58.77
N LYS A 426 -37.04 40.01 59.53
CA LYS A 426 -35.73 39.46 59.11
C LYS A 426 -35.83 37.94 58.97
N ASN A 427 -35.32 37.38 57.87
CA ASN A 427 -35.35 35.96 57.48
C ASN A 427 -36.77 35.39 57.32
N ILE A 428 -37.35 35.64 56.15
CA ILE A 428 -38.64 35.07 55.73
C ILE A 428 -38.38 33.78 54.96
N ASP A 429 -38.97 32.67 55.42
CA ASP A 429 -39.08 31.46 54.59
C ASP A 429 -40.24 31.64 53.60
N MET A 430 -39.90 31.70 52.31
CA MET A 430 -40.86 31.88 51.23
C MET A 430 -41.81 30.68 51.08
N SER A 431 -41.38 29.48 51.48
CA SER A 431 -42.20 28.27 51.46
C SER A 431 -43.26 28.31 52.56
N GLU A 432 -42.88 28.74 53.76
CA GLU A 432 -43.84 28.92 54.88
C GLU A 432 -44.88 30.00 54.55
N LYS A 433 -44.45 31.12 53.95
CA LYS A 433 -45.37 32.16 53.48
C LYS A 433 -46.31 31.69 52.37
N LEU A 434 -45.84 30.83 51.46
CA LEU A 434 -46.69 30.26 50.43
C LEU A 434 -47.83 29.43 51.07
N VAL A 435 -47.50 28.60 52.05
CA VAL A 435 -48.48 27.80 52.81
C VAL A 435 -49.47 28.70 53.54
N GLU A 436 -48.99 29.77 54.17
CA GLU A 436 -49.83 30.76 54.86
C GLU A 436 -50.82 31.42 53.89
N HIS A 437 -50.37 31.87 52.71
CA HIS A 437 -51.25 32.48 51.72
C HIS A 437 -52.28 31.49 51.16
N PHE A 438 -51.90 30.26 50.87
CA PHE A 438 -52.86 29.22 50.46
C PHE A 438 -53.88 28.93 51.57
N THR A 439 -53.46 28.92 52.83
CA THR A 439 -54.33 28.74 53.99
C THR A 439 -55.32 29.89 54.13
N ASN A 440 -54.85 31.14 54.04
CA ASN A 440 -55.70 32.33 54.09
C ASN A 440 -56.69 32.38 52.92
N LEU A 441 -56.30 31.93 51.72
CA LEU A 441 -57.20 31.82 50.58
C LEU A 441 -58.29 30.77 50.82
N VAL A 442 -57.93 29.56 51.26
CA VAL A 442 -58.86 28.45 51.50
C VAL A 442 -59.86 28.76 52.62
N TYR A 443 -59.44 29.45 53.69
CA TYR A 443 -60.28 29.83 54.83
C TYR A 443 -60.79 31.26 54.81
N SER A 444 -60.69 31.95 53.67
CA SER A 444 -61.15 33.32 53.53
C SER A 444 -62.66 33.44 53.76
N SER A 445 -63.13 34.60 54.22
CA SER A 445 -64.56 34.91 54.34
C SER A 445 -65.04 35.76 53.16
N GLY A 446 -66.29 35.56 52.74
CA GLY A 446 -66.94 36.37 51.70
C GLY A 446 -66.78 35.85 50.27
N LYS A 447 -67.17 36.66 49.29
CA LYS A 447 -67.09 36.35 47.87
C LYS A 447 -66.45 37.50 47.10
N SER A 448 -65.78 37.17 45.99
CA SER A 448 -65.22 38.19 45.11
C SER A 448 -66.33 39.04 44.48
N ASP A 449 -66.04 40.31 44.21
CA ASP A 449 -66.94 41.19 43.46
C ASP A 449 -67.11 40.63 42.03
N LYS A 450 -68.37 40.34 41.65
CA LYS A 450 -68.71 39.79 40.34
C LYS A 450 -68.21 40.65 39.18
N THR A 451 -68.06 41.96 39.39
CA THR A 451 -67.62 42.91 38.35
C THR A 451 -66.11 42.82 38.05
N GLN A 452 -65.30 42.35 39.00
CA GLN A 452 -63.83 42.26 38.89
C GLN A 452 -63.30 40.82 38.91
N SER A 453 -64.17 39.84 39.13
CA SER A 453 -63.84 38.41 39.27
C SER A 453 -62.96 37.85 38.13
N ALA A 454 -63.19 38.27 36.88
CA ALA A 454 -62.41 37.79 35.73
C ALA A 454 -60.95 38.28 35.73
N ASP A 455 -60.72 39.56 36.04
CA ASP A 455 -59.38 40.13 36.11
C ASP A 455 -58.60 39.59 37.31
N VAL A 456 -59.30 39.39 38.43
CA VAL A 456 -58.75 38.79 39.65
C VAL A 456 -58.31 37.34 39.40
N LYS A 457 -59.11 36.51 38.71
CA LYS A 457 -58.70 35.14 38.31
C LYS A 457 -57.44 35.16 37.45
N LYS A 458 -57.40 36.03 36.44
CA LYS A 458 -56.23 36.14 35.55
C LYS A 458 -54.98 36.55 36.32
N ALA A 459 -55.11 37.45 37.30
CA ALA A 459 -54.02 37.86 38.17
C ALA A 459 -53.56 36.72 39.09
N MET A 460 -54.49 35.93 39.64
CA MET A 460 -54.19 34.79 40.51
C MET A 460 -53.51 33.63 39.77
N ILE A 461 -53.92 33.32 38.53
CA ILE A 461 -53.22 32.34 37.69
C ILE A 461 -51.81 32.82 37.37
N LYS A 462 -51.63 34.12 37.10
CA LYS A 462 -50.31 34.72 36.87
C LYS A 462 -49.45 34.69 38.14
N ALA A 463 -50.06 34.91 39.31
CA ALA A 463 -49.40 34.84 40.61
C ALA A 463 -48.93 33.41 40.90
N LEU A 464 -49.80 32.42 40.69
CA LEU A 464 -49.49 31.00 40.85
C LEU A 464 -48.30 30.56 40.00
N LYS A 465 -48.25 30.97 38.72
CA LYS A 465 -47.10 30.71 37.83
C LYS A 465 -45.80 31.37 38.30
N ARG A 466 -45.87 32.56 38.91
CA ARG A 466 -44.69 33.26 39.47
C ARG A 466 -44.10 32.52 40.67
N VAL A 467 -44.93 31.80 41.42
CA VAL A 467 -44.53 31.07 42.63
C VAL A 467 -44.44 29.56 42.41
N GLU A 468 -44.48 29.09 41.15
CA GLU A 468 -44.51 27.66 40.81
C GLU A 468 -43.33 26.89 41.41
N ASN A 469 -42.13 27.49 41.41
CA ASN A 469 -40.92 26.88 41.98
C ASN A 469 -40.95 26.75 43.52
N LEU A 470 -41.91 27.41 44.20
CA LEU A 470 -42.11 27.31 45.64
C LEU A 470 -43.16 26.25 46.00
N LEU A 471 -43.92 25.72 45.02
CA LEU A 471 -44.98 24.75 45.25
C LEU A 471 -44.40 23.36 45.59
N PRO A 472 -44.97 22.63 46.59
CA PRO A 472 -44.51 21.30 47.02
C PRO A 472 -44.67 20.14 46.02
#